data_AF-A0AAU0H0I9-F1
#
_entry.id   AF-A0AAU0H0I9-F1
#
_cell.length_a   1.000
_cell.length_b   1.000
_cell.length_c   1.000
_cell.angle_alpha   90.00
_cell.angle_beta   90.00
_cell.angle_gamma   90.00
#
_symmetry.space_group_name_H-M   'P 1'
#
loop_
_entity.id
_entity.type
_entity.pdbx_description
1 polymer ?
#
loop_
_entity_poly.entity_id
_entity_poly.type
_entity_poly.pdbx_seq_one_letter_code
_entity_poly.pdbx_strand_id
1 'polypeptide(L)'
;MPQGLPFTLPDYLKLVDITSRYILHNKRGKVEHSLPTILERLNIEHEQWLILTTQFETRFKQAAGKVIHLEQYAHNQHQQRVQGRQSAMRLLG
;
A
#
# COMPACT_ATOMS: atom_id res chain seq x y z
N MET A 1 11.02 5.15 -20.31
CA MET A 1 10.42 4.49 -19.14
C MET A 1 10.31 3.00 -19.43
N PRO A 2 10.54 2.10 -18.46
CA PRO A 2 10.32 0.67 -18.70
C PRO A 2 8.85 0.40 -19.06
N GLN A 3 8.61 -0.54 -19.96
CA GLN A 3 7.27 -0.93 -20.37
C GLN A 3 6.67 -1.87 -19.31
N GLY A 4 5.84 -1.32 -18.42
CA GLY A 4 5.15 -2.08 -17.37
C GLY A 4 5.47 -1.63 -15.95
N LEU A 5 5.05 -2.44 -14.96
CA LEU A 5 5.29 -2.15 -13.56
C LEU A 5 6.77 -2.31 -13.20
N PRO A 6 7.31 -1.45 -12.32
CA PRO A 6 8.72 -1.47 -11.97
C PRO A 6 8.99 -2.57 -10.93
N PHE A 7 8.70 -3.83 -11.22
CA PHE A 7 9.07 -5.01 -10.40
C PHE A 7 8.90 -6.30 -11.21
N THR A 8 9.56 -7.37 -10.78
CA THR A 8 9.42 -8.69 -11.40
C THR A 8 8.33 -9.53 -10.73
N LEU A 9 7.82 -10.56 -11.41
CA LEU A 9 6.88 -11.51 -10.79
C LEU A 9 7.47 -12.17 -9.52
N PRO A 10 8.74 -12.63 -9.50
CA PRO A 10 9.36 -13.11 -8.26
C PRO A 10 9.34 -12.10 -7.11
N ASP A 11 9.59 -10.82 -7.36
CA ASP A 11 9.54 -9.77 -6.33
C ASP A 11 8.14 -9.66 -5.72
N TYR A 12 7.11 -9.72 -6.58
CA TYR A 12 5.72 -9.69 -6.17
C TYR A 12 5.34 -10.92 -5.33
N LEU A 13 5.71 -12.13 -5.78
CA LEU A 13 5.42 -13.37 -5.04
C LEU A 13 6.13 -13.39 -3.69
N LYS A 14 7.37 -12.89 -3.61
CA LYS A 14 8.10 -12.73 -2.35
C LYS A 14 7.36 -11.79 -1.39
N LEU A 15 6.88 -10.65 -1.88
CA LEU A 15 6.07 -9.71 -1.10
C LEU A 15 4.80 -10.37 -0.56
N VAL A 16 4.06 -11.09 -1.40
CA VAL A 16 2.81 -11.78 -1.02
C VAL A 16 3.08 -12.85 0.05
N ASP A 17 4.12 -13.67 -0.12
CA ASP A 17 4.46 -14.71 0.83
C ASP A 17 4.85 -14.12 2.20
N ILE A 18 5.72 -13.11 2.22
CA ILE A 18 6.10 -12.40 3.45
C ILE A 18 4.87 -11.79 4.13
N THR A 19 4.05 -11.05 3.38
CA THR A 19 2.82 -10.42 3.90
C THR A 19 1.89 -11.46 4.54
N SER A 20 1.70 -12.61 3.88
CA SER A 20 0.84 -13.68 4.41
C SER A 20 1.37 -14.28 5.72
N ARG A 21 2.70 -14.37 5.91
CA ARG A 21 3.29 -14.83 7.18
C ARG A 21 3.13 -13.82 8.31
N TYR A 22 3.14 -12.53 8.00
CA TYR A 22 2.88 -11.48 8.98
C TYR A 22 1.41 -11.45 9.43
N ILE A 23 0.47 -11.71 8.52
CA ILE A 23 -0.97 -11.72 8.84
C ILE A 23 -1.38 -13.02 9.55
N LEU A 24 -0.84 -14.16 9.13
CA LEU A 24 -1.17 -15.49 9.67
C LEU A 24 -0.01 -16.03 10.50
N HIS A 25 -0.04 -15.79 11.81
CA HIS A 25 0.97 -16.28 12.76
C HIS A 25 1.19 -17.81 12.73
N ASN A 26 0.21 -18.59 12.23
CA ASN A 26 0.28 -20.04 12.14
C ASN A 26 0.80 -20.58 10.79
N LYS A 27 1.24 -19.71 9.86
CA LYS A 27 1.84 -20.17 8.60
C LYS A 27 3.25 -20.71 8.87
N ARG A 28 3.51 -21.97 8.53
CA ARG A 28 4.83 -22.60 8.68
C ARG A 28 5.90 -21.80 7.92
N GLY A 29 6.97 -21.41 8.62
CA GLY A 29 8.13 -20.72 8.04
C GLY A 29 8.63 -19.57 8.91
N LYS A 30 9.91 -19.20 8.76
CA LYS A 30 10.48 -18.02 9.44
C LYS A 30 9.93 -16.74 8.81
N VAL A 31 9.54 -15.78 9.64
CA VAL A 31 9.28 -14.41 9.20
C VAL A 31 10.64 -13.80 8.88
N GLU A 32 10.91 -13.56 7.60
CA GLU A 32 12.10 -12.81 7.19
C GLU A 32 11.86 -11.35 7.56
N HIS A 33 12.73 -10.78 8.39
CA HIS A 33 12.60 -9.39 8.85
C HIS A 33 13.10 -8.35 7.84
N SER A 34 13.66 -8.80 6.69
CA SER A 34 14.08 -7.89 5.64
C SER A 34 12.86 -7.34 4.90
N LEU A 35 12.82 -6.01 4.75
CA LEU A 35 11.80 -5.36 3.92
C LEU A 35 11.95 -5.85 2.46
N PRO A 36 10.87 -6.29 1.80
CA PRO A 36 10.93 -6.62 0.38
C PRO A 36 11.37 -5.39 -0.42
N THR A 37 12.32 -5.54 -1.36
CA THR A 37 12.87 -4.44 -2.18
C THR A 37 11.80 -3.65 -2.94
N ILE A 38 10.66 -4.26 -3.22
CA ILE A 38 9.50 -3.57 -3.82
C ILE A 38 8.92 -2.48 -2.91
N LEU A 39 8.87 -2.68 -1.59
CA LEU A 39 8.37 -1.67 -0.65
C LEU A 39 9.33 -0.49 -0.50
N GLU A 40 10.64 -0.75 -0.51
CA GLU A 40 11.68 0.29 -0.56
C GLU A 40 11.52 1.17 -1.80
N ARG A 41 11.32 0.55 -2.97
CA ARG A 41 11.12 1.27 -4.24
C ARG A 41 9.83 2.08 -4.29
N LEU A 42 8.79 1.60 -3.61
CA LEU A 42 7.51 2.31 -3.50
C LEU A 42 7.52 3.36 -2.38
N ASN A 43 8.59 3.41 -1.57
CA ASN A 43 8.70 4.24 -0.37
C ASN A 43 7.51 4.03 0.58
N ILE A 44 7.22 2.76 0.89
CA ILE A 44 6.15 2.35 1.81
C ILE A 44 6.79 1.56 2.95
N GLU A 45 6.62 2.03 4.17
CA GLU A 45 7.12 1.34 5.36
C GLU A 45 6.36 0.03 5.61
N HIS A 46 7.02 -0.92 6.27
CA HIS A 46 6.43 -2.23 6.55
C HIS A 46 5.09 -2.14 7.31
N GLU A 47 5.02 -1.27 8.33
CA GLU A 47 3.81 -1.08 9.13
C GLU A 47 2.67 -0.48 8.30
N GLN A 48 2.98 0.52 7.47
CA GLN A 48 2.01 1.12 6.55
C GLN A 48 1.49 0.08 5.56
N TRP A 49 2.38 -0.76 5.01
CA TRP A 49 2.02 -1.84 4.11
C TRP A 49 1.07 -2.86 4.75
N LEU A 50 1.31 -3.26 6.00
CA LEU A 50 0.42 -4.18 6.71
C LEU A 50 -0.97 -3.56 6.91
N ILE A 51 -1.05 -2.28 7.27
CA ILE A 51 -2.34 -1.59 7.39
C ILE A 51 -3.04 -1.51 6.04
N LEU A 52 -2.31 -1.16 4.97
CA LEU A 52 -2.85 -1.06 3.62
C LEU A 52 -3.39 -2.41 3.12
N THR A 53 -2.70 -3.52 3.40
CA THR A 53 -3.10 -4.85 2.91
C THR A 53 -4.18 -5.52 3.74
N THR A 54 -4.37 -5.10 5.00
CA THR A 54 -5.39 -5.69 5.90
C THR A 54 -6.63 -4.82 6.09
N GLN A 55 -6.52 -3.51 5.90
CA GLN A 55 -7.59 -2.55 6.24
C GLN A 55 -7.92 -1.61 5.07
N PHE A 56 -7.56 -1.96 3.83
CA PHE A 56 -7.67 -1.08 2.66
C PHE A 56 -9.01 -0.37 2.55
N GLU A 57 -10.10 -1.14 2.51
CA GLU A 57 -11.48 -0.64 2.32
C GLU A 57 -11.99 0.18 3.51
N THR A 58 -11.44 -0.08 4.71
CA THR A 58 -11.75 0.73 5.90
C THR A 58 -11.00 2.07 5.85
N ARG A 59 -9.77 2.09 5.32
CA ARG A 59 -8.93 3.30 5.24
C ARG A 59 -9.29 4.19 4.06
N PHE A 60 -9.74 3.61 2.95
CA PHE A 60 -10.10 4.28 1.72
C PHE A 60 -11.46 3.77 1.22
N LYS A 61 -12.44 4.67 1.09
CA LYS A 61 -13.82 4.32 0.70
C LYS A 61 -14.09 4.50 -0.79
N GLN A 62 -13.57 5.58 -1.38
CA GLN A 62 -13.88 5.96 -2.77
C GLN A 62 -12.63 5.99 -3.65
N ALA A 63 -11.56 6.58 -3.14
CA ALA A 63 -10.28 6.67 -3.83
C ALA A 63 -9.14 6.51 -2.82
N ALA A 64 -8.00 6.02 -3.32
CA ALA A 64 -6.75 5.87 -2.57
C ALA A 64 -5.60 6.48 -3.38
N GLY A 65 -4.63 7.06 -2.70
CA GLY A 65 -3.48 7.69 -3.34
C GLY A 65 -2.87 8.78 -2.47
N LYS A 66 -1.83 9.44 -2.99
CA LYS A 66 -1.24 10.61 -2.35
C LYS A 66 -2.27 11.73 -2.23
N VAL A 67 -2.17 12.54 -1.18
CA VAL A 67 -3.11 13.63 -0.89
C VAL A 67 -3.33 14.54 -2.09
N ILE A 68 -2.25 14.90 -2.80
CA ILE A 68 -2.31 15.76 -3.99
C ILE A 68 -3.24 15.21 -5.08
N HIS A 69 -3.25 13.88 -5.28
CA HIS A 69 -4.09 13.24 -6.29
C HIS A 69 -5.52 13.05 -5.78
N LEU A 70 -5.71 12.88 -4.46
CA LEU A 70 -7.04 12.85 -3.86
C LEU A 70 -7.71 14.23 -3.87
N GLU A 71 -6.94 15.32 -3.72
CA GLU A 71 -7.42 16.69 -3.88
C GLU A 71 -7.90 16.93 -5.33
N GLN A 72 -7.09 16.53 -6.31
CA GLN A 72 -7.47 16.60 -7.73
C GLN A 72 -8.71 15.75 -8.03
N TYR A 73 -8.77 14.51 -7.53
CA TYR A 73 -9.93 13.64 -7.68
C TYR A 73 -11.19 14.28 -7.08
N ALA A 74 -11.13 14.78 -5.84
CA ALA A 74 -12.26 15.42 -5.17
C ALA A 74 -12.77 16.64 -5.94
N HIS A 75 -11.84 17.46 -6.48
CA HIS A 75 -12.18 18.60 -7.34
C HIS A 75 -12.94 18.15 -8.59
N ASN A 76 -12.42 17.14 -9.30
CA ASN A 76 -13.02 16.60 -10.52
C ASN A 76 -14.38 15.91 -10.29
N GLN A 77 -14.62 15.43 -9.07
CA GLN A 77 -15.88 14.82 -8.65
C GLN A 77 -16.84 15.81 -7.96
N HIS A 78 -16.54 17.11 -7.98
CA HIS A 78 -17.32 18.17 -7.32
C HIS A 78 -17.61 17.89 -5.83
N GLN A 79 -16.66 17.24 -5.14
CA GLN A 79 -16.78 16.91 -3.72
C GLN A 79 -16.35 18.09 -2.86
N GLN A 80 -17.13 18.39 -1.81
CA GLN A 80 -16.80 19.47 -0.86
C GLN A 80 -15.66 19.10 0.11
N ARG A 81 -15.29 17.81 0.20
CA ARG A 81 -14.28 17.30 1.13
C ARG A 81 -13.45 16.20 0.47
N VAL A 82 -12.15 16.18 0.76
CA VAL A 82 -11.24 15.12 0.32
C VAL A 82 -11.38 13.91 1.25
N GLN A 83 -12.08 12.87 0.79
CA GLN A 83 -12.23 11.64 1.56
C GLN A 83 -10.90 10.87 1.64
N GLY A 84 -10.61 10.26 2.79
CA GLY A 84 -9.38 9.50 2.98
C GLY A 84 -8.11 10.34 3.15
N ARG A 85 -8.21 11.68 3.26
CA ARG A 85 -7.05 12.59 3.41
C ARG A 85 -6.08 12.16 4.52
N GLN A 86 -6.60 11.88 5.72
CA GLN A 86 -5.76 11.48 6.87
C GLN A 86 -5.10 10.12 6.64
N SER A 87 -5.83 9.15 6.08
CA SER A 87 -5.28 7.85 5.68
C SER A 87 -4.16 8.02 4.64
N ALA A 88 -4.37 8.88 3.64
CA ALA A 88 -3.37 9.17 2.61
C ALA A 88 -2.10 9.79 3.19
N MET A 89 -2.22 10.80 4.07
CA MET A 89 -1.07 11.41 4.74
C MET A 89 -0.28 10.40 5.58
N ARG A 90 -0.98 9.49 6.26
CA ARG A 90 -0.34 8.53 7.17
C ARG A 90 0.28 7.33 6.44
N LEU A 91 -0.38 6.84 5.39
CA LEU A 91 -0.07 5.53 4.79
C LEU A 91 0.63 5.64 3.42
N LEU A 92 0.51 6.79 2.75
CA LEU A 92 1.02 7.03 1.39
C LEU A 92 1.68 8.42 1.25
N GLY A 93 1.93 9.10 2.38
CA GLY A 93 2.43 10.48 2.47
C GLY A 93 3.94 10.55 2.44
#